data_AF-A0A1P8YM43-F1
#
_entry.id   AF-A0A1P8YM43-F1
#
_cell.length_a   1.000
_cell.length_b   1.000
_cell.length_c   1.000
_cell.angle_alpha   90.00
_cell.angle_beta   90.00
_cell.angle_gamma   90.00
#
_symmetry.space_group_name_H-M   'P 1'
#
loop_
_entity.id
_entity.type
_entity.pdbx_description
1 polymer ?
#
loop_
_entity_poly.entity_id
_entity_poly.type
_entity_poly.pdbx_seq_one_letter_code
_entity_poly.pdbx_strand_id
1 'polypeptide(L)'
;MVEDLLFIRDTLDAAGIEYLLVRGNDERPVIAVNWADRKILRAALVAACEDLPFYSKTVDAKRGPAVLVADGTLSTTSKARIFRLFRPRVEVASGLNYGASTGVQIELWSMSDDEIVLPIENSLTRRTVRPEEAVRGTVERFGKVWPTIENMFADHASDINFDVDLVFSWVDGSSKEWQVQRAKRMQNYVVGEGDDSEARFRQIDELKYALRSVHMYAPWIRRIFVATDSARPAWLADDPRVTFMPSEEFFADTSVLPTHNSQAVECQLHHIPGLAEHFLYSNDDMFFGRPVGPQMFFSPAASACSSRRQRESDWATTTGSEAGSRTRRGSTVGCCRTASV
;
A
#
# COMPACT_ATOMS: atom_id res chain seq x y z
N MET A 1 -5.92 10.29 2.63
CA MET A 1 -6.55 9.23 3.43
C MET A 1 -6.66 9.58 4.91
N VAL A 2 -5.58 9.61 5.72
CA VAL A 2 -5.70 9.89 7.18
C VAL A 2 -6.32 11.27 7.45
N GLU A 3 -5.87 12.30 6.73
CA GLU A 3 -6.45 13.65 6.80
C GLU A 3 -7.96 13.65 6.46
N ASP A 4 -8.37 12.88 5.45
CA ASP A 4 -9.78 12.78 5.05
C ASP A 4 -10.59 12.01 6.10
N LEU A 5 -10.00 11.01 6.75
CA LEU A 5 -10.61 10.25 7.85
C LEU A 5 -10.84 11.14 9.07
N LEU A 6 -9.85 11.94 9.44
CA LEU A 6 -9.95 12.89 10.56
C LEU A 6 -10.98 13.99 10.26
N PHE A 7 -11.01 14.51 9.04
CA PHE A 7 -12.05 15.45 8.60
C PHE A 7 -13.47 14.87 8.75
N ILE A 8 -13.67 13.63 8.32
CA ILE A 8 -14.97 12.94 8.46
C ILE A 8 -15.34 12.81 9.93
N ARG A 9 -14.41 12.37 10.78
CA ARG A 9 -14.63 12.28 12.22
C ARG A 9 -15.08 13.61 12.81
N ASP A 10 -14.31 14.68 12.58
CA ASP A 10 -14.60 15.99 13.16
C ASP A 10 -15.97 16.51 12.67
N THR A 11 -16.35 16.18 11.43
CA THR A 11 -17.68 16.50 10.88
C THR A 11 -18.80 15.74 11.60
N LEU A 12 -18.61 14.45 11.88
CA LEU A 12 -19.59 13.62 12.59
C LEU A 12 -19.74 14.05 14.05
N ASP A 13 -18.62 14.33 14.72
CA ASP A 13 -18.57 14.84 16.09
C ASP A 13 -19.34 16.18 16.18
N ALA A 14 -19.08 17.12 15.27
CA ALA A 14 -19.75 18.42 15.23
C ALA A 14 -21.26 18.30 14.96
N ALA A 15 -21.69 17.29 14.21
CA ALA A 15 -23.09 17.02 13.92
C ALA A 15 -23.80 16.18 14.99
N GLY A 16 -23.07 15.71 16.02
CA GLY A 16 -23.60 14.83 17.06
C GLY A 16 -24.03 13.45 16.52
N ILE A 17 -23.43 13.00 15.42
CA ILE A 17 -23.76 11.71 14.80
C ILE A 17 -22.91 10.64 15.46
N GLU A 18 -23.54 9.61 16.02
CA GLU A 18 -22.81 8.44 16.50
C GLU A 18 -22.24 7.63 15.34
N TYR A 19 -21.00 7.19 15.50
CA TYR A 19 -20.32 6.36 14.52
C TYR A 19 -19.43 5.32 15.20
N LEU A 20 -18.98 4.35 14.40
CA LEU A 20 -18.01 3.34 14.79
C LEU A 20 -16.89 3.30 13.76
N LEU A 21 -15.63 3.31 14.21
CA LEU A 21 -14.51 2.90 13.38
C LEU A 21 -14.48 1.38 13.35
N VAL A 22 -14.57 0.78 12.16
CA VAL A 22 -14.56 -0.67 11.98
C VAL A 22 -13.54 -1.09 10.93
N ARG A 23 -13.13 -2.36 10.99
CA ARG A 23 -12.20 -2.95 10.03
C ARG A 23 -12.96 -3.36 8.76
N GLY A 24 -12.46 -2.93 7.60
CA GLY A 24 -12.95 -3.38 6.30
C GLY A 24 -12.36 -4.73 5.87
N ASN A 25 -12.72 -5.18 4.67
CA ASN A 25 -12.10 -6.35 4.03
C ASN A 25 -10.72 -6.04 3.40
N ASP A 26 -10.34 -4.76 3.33
CA ASP A 26 -9.03 -4.28 2.91
C ASP A 26 -8.46 -3.33 3.99
N GLU A 27 -7.26 -2.78 3.77
CA GLU A 27 -6.58 -1.84 4.69
C GLU A 27 -7.31 -0.49 4.86
N ARG A 28 -8.44 -0.27 4.18
CA ARG A 28 -9.16 1.00 4.23
C ARG A 28 -9.91 1.13 5.57
N PRO A 29 -9.84 2.30 6.23
CA PRO A 29 -10.69 2.58 7.37
C PRO A 29 -12.17 2.66 6.93
N VAL A 30 -13.04 2.03 7.71
CA VAL A 30 -14.49 2.07 7.51
C VAL A 30 -15.13 2.80 8.69
N ILE A 31 -15.98 3.78 8.39
CA ILE A 31 -16.82 4.46 9.37
C ILE A 31 -18.25 3.94 9.22
N ALA A 32 -18.74 3.24 10.22
CA ALA A 32 -20.11 2.78 10.29
C ALA A 32 -21.00 3.81 11.01
N VAL A 33 -22.11 4.18 10.38
CA VAL A 33 -23.10 5.14 10.89
C VAL A 33 -24.48 4.48 10.87
N ASN A 34 -25.37 4.83 11.79
CA ASN A 34 -26.72 4.30 11.78
C ASN A 34 -27.49 4.79 10.53
N TRP A 35 -28.16 3.87 9.84
CA TRP A 35 -29.02 4.12 8.68
C TRP A 35 -30.14 5.13 8.99
N ALA A 36 -30.60 5.18 10.24
CA ALA A 36 -31.56 6.18 10.70
C ALA A 36 -31.05 7.62 10.47
N ASP A 37 -29.75 7.85 10.68
CA ASP A 37 -29.11 9.17 10.65
C ASP A 37 -28.67 9.59 9.24
N ARG A 38 -28.91 8.77 8.21
CA ARG A 38 -28.47 9.04 6.82
C ARG A 38 -28.82 10.43 6.28
N LYS A 39 -29.94 11.01 6.72
CA LYS A 39 -30.35 12.37 6.32
C LYS A 39 -29.51 13.44 7.00
N ILE A 40 -29.24 13.26 8.30
CA ILE A 40 -28.40 14.15 9.12
C ILE A 40 -26.95 14.06 8.62
N LEU A 41 -26.44 12.83 8.44
CA LEU A 41 -25.13 12.56 7.84
C LEU A 41 -24.94 13.28 6.51
N ARG A 42 -25.92 13.15 5.59
CA ARG A 42 -25.86 13.85 4.31
C ARG A 42 -25.80 15.36 4.50
N ALA A 43 -26.67 15.93 5.32
CA ALA A 43 -26.69 17.37 5.55
C ALA A 43 -25.36 17.88 6.15
N ALA A 44 -24.83 17.16 7.14
CA ALA A 44 -23.57 17.49 7.81
C ALA A 44 -22.38 17.43 6.83
N LEU A 45 -22.26 16.36 6.05
CA LEU A 45 -21.17 16.22 5.07
C LEU A 45 -21.28 17.25 3.95
N VAL A 46 -22.49 17.53 3.44
CA VAL A 46 -22.72 18.58 2.43
C VAL A 46 -22.27 19.94 2.96
N ALA A 47 -22.69 20.32 4.16
CA ALA A 47 -22.32 21.60 4.77
C ALA A 47 -20.80 21.68 5.03
N ALA A 48 -20.20 20.63 5.58
CA ALA A 48 -18.76 20.60 5.85
C ALA A 48 -17.91 20.62 4.57
N CYS A 49 -18.47 20.18 3.45
CA CYS A 49 -17.78 20.12 2.16
C CYS A 49 -18.16 21.26 1.20
N GLU A 50 -18.87 22.30 1.64
CA GLU A 50 -19.35 23.39 0.77
C GLU A 50 -18.22 24.01 -0.07
N ASP A 51 -17.08 24.31 0.58
CA ASP A 51 -15.89 24.88 -0.06
C ASP A 51 -14.78 23.85 -0.35
N LEU A 52 -15.08 22.55 -0.27
CA LEU A 52 -14.09 21.49 -0.38
C LEU A 52 -14.41 20.53 -1.54
N PRO A 53 -13.39 20.08 -2.30
CA PRO A 53 -13.60 19.21 -3.46
C PRO A 53 -13.78 17.74 -3.04
N PHE A 54 -14.71 17.45 -2.12
CA PHE A 54 -15.00 16.09 -1.71
C PHE A 54 -15.99 15.43 -2.67
N TYR A 55 -15.65 14.21 -3.10
CA TYR A 55 -16.48 13.38 -3.95
C TYR A 55 -16.89 12.12 -3.22
N SER A 56 -18.13 11.69 -3.46
CA SER A 56 -18.65 10.43 -2.99
C SER A 56 -18.82 9.45 -4.15
N LYS A 57 -18.25 8.26 -4.01
CA LYS A 57 -18.43 7.14 -4.95
C LYS A 57 -19.24 6.04 -4.29
N THR A 58 -20.42 5.75 -4.83
CA THR A 58 -21.23 4.60 -4.39
C THR A 58 -20.56 3.27 -4.74
N VAL A 59 -20.53 2.34 -3.78
CA VAL A 59 -19.86 1.04 -3.90
C VAL A 59 -20.86 -0.10 -4.12
N ASP A 60 -22.01 -0.05 -3.44
CA ASP A 60 -23.01 -1.13 -3.41
C ASP A 60 -24.11 -1.00 -4.47
N ALA A 61 -23.98 -0.04 -5.39
CA ALA A 61 -24.85 0.14 -6.55
C ALA A 61 -24.07 -0.08 -7.86
N LYS A 62 -24.82 -0.29 -8.96
CA LYS A 62 -24.24 -0.39 -10.32
C LYS A 62 -23.29 0.77 -10.56
N ARG A 63 -22.11 0.50 -11.16
CA ARG A 63 -21.03 1.49 -11.38
C ARG A 63 -21.59 2.83 -11.91
N GLY A 64 -21.79 3.80 -11.03
CA GLY A 64 -22.22 5.17 -11.33
C GLY A 64 -21.05 6.14 -11.18
N PRO A 65 -21.12 7.37 -11.73
CA PRO A 65 -20.08 8.38 -11.53
C PRO A 65 -19.94 8.74 -10.04
N ALA A 66 -18.77 9.28 -9.66
CA ALA A 66 -18.66 9.94 -8.36
C ALA A 66 -19.45 11.25 -8.42
N VAL A 67 -20.08 11.62 -7.31
CA VAL A 67 -20.84 12.87 -7.16
C VAL A 67 -20.07 13.82 -6.27
N LEU A 68 -20.10 15.12 -6.57
CA LEU A 68 -19.53 16.13 -5.69
C LEU A 68 -20.44 16.26 -4.46
N VAL A 69 -19.87 16.18 -3.26
CA VAL A 69 -20.65 16.20 -2.02
C VAL A 69 -21.33 17.55 -1.82
N ALA A 70 -20.68 18.65 -2.22
CA ALA A 70 -21.25 20.00 -2.15
C ALA A 70 -22.55 20.15 -2.97
N ASP A 71 -22.81 19.31 -3.98
CA ASP A 71 -24.05 19.33 -4.78
C ASP A 71 -25.28 18.80 -4.01
N GLY A 72 -25.14 18.49 -2.72
CA GLY A 72 -26.26 18.11 -1.85
C GLY A 72 -26.57 16.61 -1.84
N THR A 73 -25.76 15.77 -2.48
CA THR A 73 -25.97 14.31 -2.50
C THR A 73 -24.70 13.50 -2.30
N LEU A 74 -24.83 12.35 -1.64
CA LEU A 74 -23.76 11.36 -1.47
C LEU A 74 -23.86 10.21 -2.49
N SER A 75 -24.99 10.09 -3.20
CA SER A 75 -25.21 9.05 -4.20
C SER A 75 -26.32 9.42 -5.16
N THR A 76 -26.24 8.87 -6.36
CA THR A 76 -27.34 8.93 -7.33
C THR A 76 -28.53 8.04 -6.93
N THR A 77 -28.35 7.14 -5.95
CA THR A 77 -29.38 6.18 -5.52
C THR A 77 -29.66 6.31 -4.03
N SER A 78 -30.93 6.48 -3.66
CA SER A 78 -31.38 6.61 -2.27
C SER A 78 -31.27 5.33 -1.44
N LYS A 79 -31.09 4.18 -2.09
CA LYS A 79 -30.93 2.85 -1.47
C LYS A 79 -29.49 2.49 -1.12
N ALA A 80 -28.53 3.30 -1.56
CA ALA A 80 -27.12 3.00 -1.35
C ALA A 80 -26.78 3.09 0.15
N ARG A 81 -25.99 2.14 0.61
CA ARG A 81 -25.54 1.99 2.00
C ARG A 81 -24.03 2.09 2.12
N ILE A 82 -23.28 2.01 1.02
CA ILE A 82 -21.82 2.05 1.04
C ILE A 82 -21.31 3.13 0.09
N PHE A 83 -20.53 4.06 0.64
CA PHE A 83 -19.93 5.16 -0.12
C PHE A 83 -18.44 5.26 0.20
N ARG A 84 -17.66 5.70 -0.79
CA ARG A 84 -16.27 6.10 -0.59
C ARG A 84 -16.16 7.60 -0.75
N LEU A 85 -15.84 8.28 0.33
CA LEU A 85 -15.62 9.71 0.36
C LEU A 85 -14.13 10.00 0.16
N PHE A 86 -13.80 10.84 -0.82
CA PHE A 86 -12.41 11.13 -1.18
C PHE A 86 -12.27 12.54 -1.77
N ARG A 87 -11.08 13.13 -1.62
CA ARG A 87 -10.68 14.30 -2.41
C ARG A 87 -9.80 13.84 -3.56
N PRO A 88 -10.09 14.22 -4.82
CA PRO A 88 -9.18 13.97 -5.91
C PRO A 88 -7.91 14.75 -5.65
N ARG A 89 -6.78 14.06 -5.56
CA ARG A 89 -5.46 14.70 -5.46
C ARG A 89 -4.71 14.38 -6.73
N VAL A 90 -4.20 15.40 -7.39
CA VAL A 90 -3.34 15.27 -8.56
C VAL A 90 -1.97 15.77 -8.17
N GLU A 91 -0.97 14.91 -8.29
CA GLU A 91 0.41 15.34 -8.11
C GLU A 91 0.91 15.90 -9.47
N VAL A 92 1.34 17.15 -9.46
CA VAL A 92 1.57 17.95 -10.68
C VAL A 92 2.76 17.45 -11.49
N ALA A 93 3.80 16.91 -10.85
CA ALA A 93 5.01 16.48 -11.55
C ALA A 93 4.87 15.09 -12.21
N SER A 94 4.17 14.17 -11.57
CA SER A 94 3.99 12.77 -11.99
C SER A 94 2.68 12.51 -12.73
N GLY A 95 1.70 13.41 -12.59
CA GLY A 95 0.35 13.21 -13.13
C GLY A 95 -0.43 12.11 -12.41
N LEU A 96 0.04 11.63 -11.26
CA LEU A 96 -0.65 10.61 -10.47
C LEU A 96 -1.95 11.16 -9.89
N ASN A 97 -3.04 10.43 -10.11
CA ASN A 97 -4.38 10.78 -9.66
C ASN A 97 -4.82 9.85 -8.53
N TYR A 98 -5.04 10.41 -7.35
CA TYR A 98 -5.62 9.70 -6.21
C TYR A 98 -7.12 9.96 -6.18
N GLY A 99 -7.90 8.88 -6.30
CA GLY A 99 -9.35 8.94 -6.35
C GLY A 99 -10.01 8.03 -5.32
N ALA A 100 -11.19 7.50 -5.68
CA ALA A 100 -12.02 6.66 -4.80
C ALA A 100 -11.31 5.42 -4.22
N SER A 101 -10.24 4.91 -4.84
CA SER A 101 -9.44 3.80 -4.31
C SER A 101 -8.78 4.12 -2.96
N THR A 102 -8.49 5.40 -2.72
CA THR A 102 -7.84 5.91 -1.48
C THR A 102 -8.82 6.62 -0.54
N GLY A 103 -10.10 6.63 -0.88
CA GLY A 103 -11.15 7.24 -0.06
C GLY A 103 -11.42 6.48 1.22
N VAL A 104 -12.06 7.15 2.18
CA VAL A 104 -12.59 6.54 3.40
C VAL A 104 -13.95 5.95 3.09
N GLN A 105 -14.21 4.73 3.54
CA GLN A 105 -15.50 4.08 3.31
C GLN A 105 -16.46 4.43 4.44
N ILE A 106 -17.66 4.87 4.09
CA ILE A 106 -18.77 5.10 5.01
C ILE A 106 -19.81 4.02 4.74
N GLU A 107 -20.23 3.33 5.79
CA GLU A 107 -21.25 2.29 5.75
C GLU A 107 -22.45 2.67 6.61
N LEU A 108 -23.64 2.54 6.04
CA LEU A 108 -24.88 2.77 6.75
C LEU A 108 -25.45 1.44 7.27
N TRP A 109 -25.29 1.22 8.57
CA TRP A 109 -25.74 0.02 9.28
C TRP A 109 -27.14 0.23 9.83
N SER A 110 -28.02 -0.78 9.72
CA SER A 110 -29.32 -0.71 10.38
C SER A 110 -29.15 -1.27 11.79
N MET A 111 -29.27 -0.43 12.81
CA MET A 111 -29.16 -0.83 14.20
C MET A 111 -30.56 -0.79 14.84
N SER A 112 -31.05 -1.93 15.33
CA SER A 112 -32.25 -2.05 16.16
C SER A 112 -31.90 -2.75 17.47
N ASP A 113 -32.87 -2.83 18.39
CA ASP A 113 -32.70 -3.50 19.68
C ASP A 113 -32.51 -5.02 19.55
N ASP A 114 -32.93 -5.61 18.43
CA ASP A 114 -32.87 -7.06 18.17
C ASP A 114 -31.72 -7.46 17.24
N GLU A 115 -31.36 -6.60 16.27
CA GLU A 115 -30.36 -6.91 15.26
C GLU A 115 -29.59 -5.70 14.75
N ILE A 116 -28.32 -5.94 14.39
CA ILE A 116 -27.48 -5.01 13.65
C ILE A 116 -27.25 -5.61 12.26
N VAL A 117 -27.79 -4.96 11.23
CA VAL A 117 -27.68 -5.40 9.84
C VAL A 117 -26.70 -4.52 9.08
N LEU A 118 -25.57 -5.11 8.71
CA LEU A 118 -24.52 -4.49 7.91
C LEU A 118 -24.87 -4.53 6.41
N PRO A 119 -24.39 -3.59 5.61
CA PRO A 119 -24.56 -3.63 4.16
C PRO A 119 -23.68 -4.71 3.50
N ILE A 120 -22.51 -4.99 4.08
CA ILE A 120 -21.56 -6.01 3.64
C ILE A 120 -20.97 -6.71 4.87
N GLU A 121 -20.63 -7.99 4.75
CA GLU A 121 -19.82 -8.66 5.78
C GLU A 121 -18.38 -8.15 5.74
N ASN A 122 -17.73 -8.13 6.90
CA ASN A 122 -16.30 -7.86 6.99
C ASN A 122 -15.58 -9.06 7.63
N SER A 123 -14.26 -8.95 7.81
CA SER A 123 -13.43 -10.04 8.33
C SER A 123 -13.86 -10.55 9.72
N LEU A 124 -14.64 -9.78 10.49
CA LEU A 124 -15.01 -10.09 11.87
C LEU A 124 -16.52 -10.22 12.09
N THR A 125 -17.33 -9.57 11.27
CA THR A 125 -18.78 -9.55 11.44
C THR A 125 -19.49 -10.15 10.24
N ARG A 126 -20.41 -11.06 10.52
CA ARG A 126 -21.44 -11.50 9.57
C ARG A 126 -22.38 -10.33 9.23
N ARG A 127 -23.14 -10.48 8.15
CA ARG A 127 -24.08 -9.44 7.69
C ARG A 127 -25.14 -9.03 8.74
N THR A 128 -25.55 -9.96 9.60
CA THR A 128 -26.53 -9.70 10.66
C THR A 128 -25.96 -10.14 12.00
N VAL A 129 -25.61 -9.18 12.86
CA VAL A 129 -25.02 -9.41 14.19
C VAL A 129 -26.06 -9.13 15.26
N ARG A 130 -26.02 -9.83 16.39
CA ARG A 130 -26.87 -9.50 17.53
C ARG A 130 -26.27 -8.32 18.31
N PRO A 131 -27.06 -7.37 18.84
CA PRO A 131 -26.53 -6.24 19.59
C PRO A 131 -25.64 -6.65 20.78
N GLU A 132 -25.97 -7.76 21.45
CA GLU A 132 -25.16 -8.35 22.53
C GLU A 132 -23.76 -8.82 22.11
N GLU A 133 -23.54 -9.12 20.83
CA GLU A 133 -22.23 -9.50 20.29
C GLU A 133 -21.39 -8.28 19.85
N ALA A 134 -22.03 -7.12 19.66
CA ALA A 134 -21.41 -5.88 19.21
C ALA A 134 -21.16 -4.92 20.40
N VAL A 135 -20.49 -5.43 21.44
CA VAL A 135 -20.16 -4.66 22.65
C VAL A 135 -19.38 -3.40 22.28
N ARG A 136 -19.81 -2.24 22.76
CA ARG A 136 -19.14 -0.96 22.46
C ARG A 136 -17.79 -0.89 23.18
N GLY A 137 -16.78 -0.46 22.45
CA GLY A 137 -15.44 -0.22 22.96
C GLY A 137 -14.79 1.01 22.33
N THR A 138 -13.51 1.21 22.62
CA THR A 138 -12.71 2.29 22.06
C THR A 138 -11.36 1.79 21.60
N VAL A 139 -10.79 2.42 20.57
CA VAL A 139 -9.43 2.14 20.08
C VAL A 139 -8.66 3.43 19.83
N GLU A 140 -7.38 3.48 20.18
CA GLU A 140 -6.49 4.57 19.78
C GLU A 140 -5.88 4.26 18.41
N ARG A 141 -6.21 5.06 17.40
CA ARG A 141 -5.66 4.96 16.04
C ARG A 141 -5.57 6.33 15.39
N PHE A 142 -4.60 6.52 14.51
CA PHE A 142 -4.40 7.79 13.78
C PHE A 142 -4.31 9.02 14.73
N GLY A 143 -3.73 8.83 15.92
CA GLY A 143 -3.56 9.88 16.93
C GLY A 143 -4.85 10.32 17.63
N LYS A 144 -5.94 9.55 17.52
CA LYS A 144 -7.24 9.83 18.16
C LYS A 144 -7.83 8.58 18.79
N VAL A 145 -8.70 8.77 19.78
CA VAL A 145 -9.55 7.69 20.32
C VAL A 145 -10.85 7.62 19.51
N TRP A 146 -11.18 6.41 19.04
CA TRP A 146 -12.33 6.13 18.20
C TRP A 146 -13.31 5.21 18.91
N PRO A 147 -14.63 5.49 18.86
CA PRO A 147 -15.64 4.50 19.20
C PRO A 147 -15.56 3.32 18.22
N THR A 148 -15.63 2.11 18.73
CA THR A 148 -15.56 0.87 17.93
C THR A 148 -16.35 -0.25 18.63
N ILE A 149 -16.28 -1.46 18.08
CA ILE A 149 -16.75 -2.68 18.74
C ILE A 149 -15.55 -3.29 19.48
N GLU A 150 -15.78 -3.83 20.67
CA GLU A 150 -14.75 -4.52 21.45
C GLU A 150 -14.07 -5.60 20.59
N ASN A 151 -12.75 -5.72 20.70
CA ASN A 151 -11.91 -6.64 19.90
C ASN A 151 -11.93 -6.44 18.37
N MET A 152 -12.59 -5.40 17.83
CA MET A 152 -12.60 -5.08 16.38
C MET A 152 -11.19 -4.91 15.78
N PHE A 153 -10.23 -4.48 16.60
CA PHE A 153 -8.84 -4.25 16.22
C PHE A 153 -7.85 -5.06 17.07
N ALA A 154 -8.33 -6.09 17.77
CA ALA A 154 -7.44 -7.05 18.42
C ALA A 154 -6.66 -7.85 17.35
N ASP A 155 -5.59 -8.53 17.77
CA ASP A 155 -4.82 -9.37 16.86
C ASP A 155 -5.66 -10.59 16.43
N HIS A 156 -5.80 -10.78 15.12
CA HIS A 156 -6.51 -11.92 14.56
C HIS A 156 -5.56 -12.96 14.00
N ALA A 157 -6.04 -14.20 13.89
CA ALA A 157 -5.29 -15.31 13.29
C ALA A 157 -4.93 -15.06 11.81
N SER A 158 -5.57 -14.10 11.14
CA SER A 158 -5.22 -13.67 9.78
C SER A 158 -4.21 -12.54 9.72
N ASP A 159 -3.90 -11.92 10.86
CA ASP A 159 -3.06 -10.73 10.92
C ASP A 159 -1.59 -11.12 10.86
N ILE A 160 -0.84 -10.36 10.08
CA ILE A 160 0.61 -10.47 10.01
C ILE A 160 1.18 -9.53 11.06
N ASN A 161 1.62 -10.09 12.19
CA ASN A 161 2.13 -9.33 13.34
C ASN A 161 3.65 -9.44 13.53
N PHE A 162 4.34 -10.19 12.68
CA PHE A 162 5.80 -10.24 12.69
C PHE A 162 6.41 -9.08 11.92
N ASP A 163 7.63 -8.71 12.30
CA ASP A 163 8.43 -7.68 11.65
C ASP A 163 8.74 -8.09 10.19
N VAL A 164 8.51 -7.18 9.25
CA VAL A 164 8.92 -7.35 7.86
C VAL A 164 9.83 -6.20 7.42
N ASP A 165 11.02 -6.55 6.97
CA ASP A 165 11.98 -5.62 6.39
C ASP A 165 11.99 -5.70 4.84
N LEU A 166 12.56 -4.69 4.19
CA LEU A 166 12.71 -4.65 2.73
C LEU A 166 14.18 -4.49 2.36
N VAL A 167 14.66 -5.31 1.43
CA VAL A 167 16.03 -5.24 0.91
C VAL A 167 16.00 -4.80 -0.55
N PHE A 168 16.66 -3.68 -0.84
CA PHE A 168 16.94 -3.23 -2.20
C PHE A 168 18.35 -3.63 -2.63
N SER A 169 18.50 -4.16 -3.83
CA SER A 169 19.77 -4.14 -4.54
C SER A 169 19.88 -2.83 -5.32
N TRP A 170 20.97 -2.08 -5.12
CA TRP A 170 21.18 -0.82 -5.84
C TRP A 170 22.66 -0.59 -6.14
N VAL A 171 22.95 0.02 -7.28
CA VAL A 171 24.29 0.44 -7.67
C VAL A 171 24.21 1.79 -8.36
N ASP A 172 25.16 2.69 -8.07
CA ASP A 172 25.28 3.94 -8.80
C ASP A 172 25.92 3.71 -10.18
N GLY A 173 25.09 3.58 -11.23
CA GLY A 173 25.55 3.46 -12.61
C GLY A 173 26.34 4.68 -13.13
N SER A 174 26.28 5.82 -12.44
CA SER A 174 27.00 7.05 -12.81
C SER A 174 28.41 7.14 -12.20
N SER A 175 28.74 6.27 -11.23
CA SER A 175 30.07 6.24 -10.62
C SER A 175 31.13 5.80 -11.64
N LYS A 176 32.11 6.68 -11.87
CA LYS A 176 33.26 6.39 -12.72
C LYS A 176 34.11 5.26 -12.15
N GLU A 177 34.21 5.15 -10.82
CA GLU A 177 34.91 4.04 -10.15
C GLU A 177 34.26 2.70 -10.48
N TRP A 178 32.93 2.61 -10.42
CA TRP A 178 32.21 1.38 -10.76
C TRP A 178 32.34 1.03 -12.24
N GLN A 179 32.24 2.01 -13.14
CA GLN A 179 32.45 1.80 -14.57
C GLN A 179 33.87 1.31 -14.90
N VAL A 180 34.89 1.86 -14.24
CA VAL A 180 36.29 1.44 -14.42
C VAL A 180 36.52 0.02 -13.87
N GLN A 181 35.95 -0.34 -12.72
CA GLN A 181 36.06 -1.68 -12.14
C GLN A 181 35.34 -2.73 -12.98
N ARG A 182 34.13 -2.42 -13.46
CA ARG A 182 33.38 -3.28 -14.39
C ARG A 182 34.12 -3.46 -15.72
N ALA A 183 34.61 -2.36 -16.30
CA ALA A 183 35.37 -2.41 -17.56
C ALA A 183 36.65 -3.25 -17.46
N LYS A 184 37.39 -3.18 -16.35
CA LYS A 184 38.59 -4.00 -16.11
C LYS A 184 38.30 -5.51 -16.10
N ARG A 185 37.13 -5.94 -15.64
CA ARG A 185 36.73 -7.36 -15.59
C ARG A 185 36.05 -7.84 -16.88
N MET A 186 35.38 -6.94 -17.60
CA MET A 186 34.76 -7.21 -18.91
C MET A 186 35.79 -7.44 -20.03
N GLN A 187 37.06 -7.10 -19.84
CA GLN A 187 38.13 -7.38 -20.82
C GLN A 187 38.36 -8.88 -21.10
N ASN A 188 37.85 -9.78 -20.25
CA ASN A 188 38.01 -11.24 -20.38
C ASN A 188 36.69 -11.99 -20.69
N TYR A 189 35.59 -11.30 -20.99
CA TYR A 189 34.27 -11.94 -21.20
C TYR A 189 33.66 -11.54 -22.53
N VAL A 190 33.24 -12.52 -23.35
CA VAL A 190 32.49 -12.26 -24.59
C VAL A 190 31.08 -11.87 -24.21
N VAL A 191 30.80 -10.58 -24.36
CA VAL A 191 29.52 -9.96 -24.03
C VAL A 191 28.51 -10.30 -25.14
N GLY A 192 27.32 -10.82 -24.79
CA GLY A 192 26.24 -11.04 -25.75
C GLY A 192 25.64 -9.73 -26.26
N GLU A 193 25.18 -9.71 -27.52
CA GLU A 193 24.55 -8.54 -28.15
C GLU A 193 23.36 -8.03 -27.31
N GLY A 194 23.49 -6.82 -26.76
CA GLY A 194 22.46 -6.14 -25.96
C GLY A 194 22.96 -5.52 -24.65
N ASP A 195 24.19 -5.83 -24.22
CA ASP A 195 24.77 -5.33 -22.97
C ASP A 195 25.34 -3.90 -23.06
N ASP A 196 25.46 -3.37 -24.28
CA ASP A 196 26.17 -2.11 -24.64
C ASP A 196 25.24 -0.90 -24.80
N SER A 197 23.98 -1.00 -24.36
CA SER A 197 23.00 0.08 -24.56
C SER A 197 23.22 1.25 -23.59
N GLU A 198 23.30 2.48 -24.12
CA GLU A 198 23.37 3.75 -23.36
C GLU A 198 22.26 3.87 -22.28
N ALA A 199 21.16 3.13 -22.46
CA ALA A 199 20.03 3.07 -21.53
C ALA A 199 20.41 2.51 -20.14
N ARG A 200 21.50 1.73 -20.01
CA ARG A 200 21.98 1.24 -18.70
C ARG A 200 22.81 2.25 -17.91
N PHE A 201 23.24 3.34 -18.53
CA PHE A 201 24.08 4.37 -17.88
C PHE A 201 23.30 5.64 -17.51
N ARG A 202 22.04 5.76 -17.97
CA ARG A 202 21.18 6.89 -17.62
C ARG A 202 20.59 6.66 -16.25
N GLN A 203 21.02 7.44 -15.27
CA GLN A 203 20.44 7.48 -13.93
C GLN A 203 19.05 8.11 -14.01
N ILE A 204 17.99 7.34 -13.76
CA ILE A 204 16.58 7.79 -13.80
C ILE A 204 16.04 8.02 -12.37
N ASP A 205 16.92 8.25 -11.38
CA ASP A 205 16.53 8.42 -9.97
C ASP A 205 15.69 7.22 -9.45
N GLU A 206 15.93 6.00 -9.94
CA GLU A 206 15.10 4.81 -9.67
C GLU A 206 14.94 4.53 -8.18
N LEU A 207 16.04 4.44 -7.43
CA LEU A 207 16.01 4.28 -5.96
C LEU A 207 15.18 5.37 -5.25
N LYS A 208 15.21 6.61 -5.73
CA LYS A 208 14.43 7.72 -5.15
C LYS A 208 12.93 7.50 -5.31
N TYR A 209 12.50 7.03 -6.47
CA TYR A 209 11.11 6.69 -6.71
C TYR A 209 10.70 5.41 -5.97
N ALA A 210 11.60 4.42 -5.86
CA ALA A 210 11.37 3.16 -5.17
C ALA A 210 11.09 3.40 -3.68
N LEU A 211 11.97 4.12 -2.99
CA LEU A 211 11.80 4.48 -1.57
C LEU A 211 10.51 5.29 -1.32
N ARG A 212 10.17 6.22 -2.21
CA ARG A 212 8.91 6.99 -2.12
C ARG A 212 7.67 6.11 -2.30
N SER A 213 7.73 5.13 -3.21
CA SER A 213 6.64 4.18 -3.42
C SER A 213 6.42 3.32 -2.17
N VAL A 214 7.49 2.86 -1.50
CA VAL A 214 7.43 2.13 -0.23
C VAL A 214 6.77 3.00 0.84
N HIS A 215 7.26 4.23 1.01
CA HIS A 215 6.72 5.16 1.99
C HIS A 215 5.22 5.40 1.82
N MET A 216 4.76 5.49 0.57
CA MET A 216 3.36 5.78 0.25
C MET A 216 2.44 4.56 0.32
N TYR A 217 2.92 3.39 -0.12
CA TYR A 217 2.07 2.24 -0.41
C TYR A 217 2.32 1.01 0.47
N ALA A 218 3.45 0.96 1.19
CA ALA A 218 3.79 -0.12 2.12
C ALA A 218 4.35 0.45 3.45
N PRO A 219 3.60 1.30 4.17
CA PRO A 219 4.10 1.96 5.39
C PRO A 219 4.31 1.00 6.58
N TRP A 220 3.87 -0.25 6.45
CA TRP A 220 4.05 -1.32 7.43
C TRP A 220 5.46 -1.95 7.39
N ILE A 221 6.27 -1.65 6.37
CA ILE A 221 7.68 -2.07 6.32
C ILE A 221 8.44 -1.40 7.46
N ARG A 222 9.11 -2.21 8.27
CA ARG A 222 9.80 -1.76 9.48
C ARG A 222 11.13 -1.07 9.15
N ARG A 223 12.05 -1.76 8.48
CA ARG A 223 13.34 -1.23 8.02
C ARG A 223 13.58 -1.52 6.54
N ILE A 224 14.35 -0.66 5.91
CA ILE A 224 14.76 -0.76 4.51
C ILE A 224 16.28 -0.86 4.48
N PHE A 225 16.81 -1.96 3.96
CA PHE A 225 18.24 -2.16 3.73
C PHE A 225 18.55 -1.97 2.25
N VAL A 226 19.52 -1.13 1.93
CA VAL A 226 20.00 -0.94 0.56
C VAL A 226 21.34 -1.64 0.46
N ALA A 227 21.35 -2.85 -0.11
CA ALA A 227 22.56 -3.61 -0.38
C ALA A 227 23.31 -2.96 -1.55
N THR A 228 24.41 -2.27 -1.24
CA THR A 228 25.16 -1.49 -2.22
C THR A 228 26.60 -1.21 -1.76
N ASP A 229 27.54 -1.30 -2.69
CA ASP A 229 28.92 -0.83 -2.50
C ASP A 229 29.10 0.63 -2.95
N SER A 230 28.02 1.29 -3.37
CA SER A 230 28.04 2.67 -3.86
C SER A 230 27.88 3.67 -2.70
N ALA A 231 28.40 4.88 -2.89
CA ALA A 231 28.19 5.95 -1.91
C ALA A 231 26.70 6.29 -1.75
N ARG A 232 26.30 6.64 -0.53
CA ARG A 232 24.94 7.06 -0.24
C ARG A 232 24.56 8.29 -1.07
N PRO A 233 23.40 8.31 -1.76
CA PRO A 233 23.00 9.45 -2.57
C PRO A 233 22.77 10.72 -1.74
N ALA A 234 23.30 11.85 -2.21
CA ALA A 234 23.21 13.15 -1.51
C ALA A 234 21.78 13.70 -1.38
N TRP A 235 20.84 13.25 -2.23
CA TRP A 235 19.44 13.68 -2.17
C TRP A 235 18.65 13.00 -1.03
N LEU A 236 19.17 11.93 -0.45
CA LEU A 236 18.47 11.14 0.56
C LEU A 236 18.75 11.70 1.96
N ALA A 237 17.76 12.37 2.53
CA ALA A 237 17.77 12.81 3.93
C ALA A 237 17.98 11.63 4.89
N ASP A 238 18.46 11.91 6.10
CA ASP A 238 18.59 10.91 7.16
C ASP A 238 17.21 10.41 7.61
N ASP A 239 16.95 9.12 7.35
CA ASP A 239 15.79 8.39 7.85
C ASP A 239 16.29 7.15 8.61
N PRO A 240 15.96 6.99 9.91
CA PRO A 240 16.44 5.87 10.71
C PRO A 240 15.97 4.49 10.19
N ARG A 241 14.95 4.45 9.32
CA ARG A 241 14.48 3.20 8.71
C ARG A 241 15.36 2.75 7.56
N VAL A 242 16.13 3.63 6.92
CA VAL A 242 16.93 3.29 5.73
C VAL A 242 18.39 3.09 6.12
N THR A 243 18.93 1.90 5.82
CA THR A 243 20.30 1.50 6.16
C THR A 243 21.03 1.04 4.90
N PHE A 244 22.18 1.63 4.59
CA PHE A 244 23.00 1.26 3.43
C PHE A 244 24.02 0.20 3.84
N MET A 245 23.97 -0.96 3.22
CA MET A 245 24.78 -2.13 3.58
C MET A 245 25.77 -2.47 2.47
N PRO A 246 27.08 -2.23 2.67
CA PRO A 246 28.11 -2.70 1.75
C PRO A 246 28.19 -4.22 1.77
N SER A 247 28.59 -4.81 0.64
CA SER A 247 28.67 -6.27 0.48
C SER A 247 29.57 -6.93 1.51
N GLU A 248 30.61 -6.22 1.96
CA GLU A 248 31.57 -6.69 2.97
C GLU A 248 30.91 -6.99 4.33
N GLU A 249 29.77 -6.39 4.65
CA GLU A 249 29.07 -6.55 5.94
C GLU A 249 28.16 -7.79 5.98
N PHE A 250 27.82 -8.38 4.83
CA PHE A 250 26.90 -9.53 4.76
C PHE A 250 27.41 -10.71 3.93
N PHE A 251 28.51 -10.58 3.20
CA PHE A 251 29.14 -11.73 2.55
C PHE A 251 29.91 -12.58 3.57
N ALA A 252 29.64 -13.88 3.58
CA ALA A 252 30.36 -14.82 4.45
C ALA A 252 31.87 -14.93 4.10
N ASP A 253 32.21 -14.80 2.82
CA ASP A 253 33.59 -14.76 2.33
C ASP A 253 33.81 -13.44 1.57
N THR A 254 34.54 -12.51 2.20
CA THR A 254 34.83 -11.20 1.61
C THR A 254 35.92 -11.26 0.54
N SER A 255 36.67 -12.37 0.43
CA SER A 255 37.73 -12.51 -0.59
C SER A 255 37.18 -12.59 -2.02
N VAL A 256 35.89 -12.92 -2.16
CA VAL A 256 35.21 -12.97 -3.47
C VAL A 256 34.70 -11.60 -3.92
N LEU A 257 34.76 -10.58 -3.06
CA LEU A 257 34.28 -9.24 -3.37
C LEU A 257 35.33 -8.43 -4.16
N PRO A 258 34.89 -7.51 -5.04
CA PRO A 258 33.51 -7.31 -5.48
C PRO A 258 33.08 -8.39 -6.49
N THR A 259 31.88 -8.96 -6.35
CA THR A 259 31.40 -10.03 -7.26
C THR A 259 30.71 -9.50 -8.52
N HIS A 260 30.04 -8.35 -8.43
CA HIS A 260 29.18 -7.78 -9.49
C HIS A 260 28.13 -8.74 -10.09
N ASN A 261 27.85 -9.86 -9.41
CA ASN A 261 26.88 -10.85 -9.82
C ASN A 261 25.66 -10.75 -8.90
N SER A 262 24.52 -10.31 -9.45
CA SER A 262 23.29 -10.13 -8.68
C SER A 262 22.82 -11.40 -7.99
N GLN A 263 22.97 -12.58 -8.62
CA GLN A 263 22.58 -13.86 -8.00
C GLN A 263 23.47 -14.20 -6.80
N ALA A 264 24.76 -13.89 -6.87
CA ALA A 264 25.67 -14.11 -5.75
C ALA A 264 25.32 -13.21 -4.56
N VAL A 265 25.00 -11.94 -4.83
CA VAL A 265 24.53 -10.98 -3.81
C VAL A 265 23.19 -11.43 -3.22
N GLU A 266 22.22 -11.79 -4.04
CA GLU A 266 20.89 -12.25 -3.61
C GLU A 266 20.92 -13.45 -2.67
N CYS A 267 21.84 -14.39 -2.92
CA CYS A 267 22.03 -15.56 -2.07
C CYS A 267 22.58 -15.22 -0.67
N GLN A 268 23.20 -14.05 -0.48
CA GLN A 268 23.84 -13.66 0.78
C GLN A 268 23.03 -12.64 1.59
N LEU A 269 21.93 -12.09 1.05
CA LEU A 269 21.16 -11.01 1.71
C LEU A 269 20.60 -11.40 3.09
N HIS A 270 20.36 -12.69 3.33
CA HIS A 270 19.87 -13.19 4.62
C HIS A 270 20.88 -13.06 5.77
N HIS A 271 22.17 -12.79 5.47
CA HIS A 271 23.20 -12.54 6.47
C HIS A 271 23.26 -11.07 6.93
N ILE A 272 22.43 -10.17 6.38
CA ILE A 272 22.45 -8.75 6.77
C ILE A 272 22.18 -8.63 8.28
N PRO A 273 23.08 -7.99 9.05
CA PRO A 273 22.91 -7.86 10.49
C PRO A 273 21.64 -7.07 10.87
N GLY A 274 20.80 -7.68 11.71
CA GLY A 274 19.57 -7.06 12.20
C GLY A 274 18.41 -7.03 11.19
N LEU A 275 18.53 -7.76 10.08
CA LEU A 275 17.43 -8.06 9.17
C LEU A 275 16.41 -8.96 9.87
N ALA A 276 15.11 -8.65 9.71
CA ALA A 276 14.05 -9.50 10.20
C ALA A 276 14.03 -10.88 9.50
N GLU A 277 13.51 -11.89 10.18
CA GLU A 277 13.32 -13.25 9.62
C GLU A 277 12.48 -13.22 8.33
N HIS A 278 11.53 -12.29 8.26
CA HIS A 278 10.68 -12.06 7.11
C HIS A 278 11.13 -10.79 6.39
N PHE A 279 11.48 -10.91 5.12
CA PHE A 279 11.85 -9.75 4.33
C PHE A 279 11.41 -9.87 2.88
N LEU A 280 11.17 -8.71 2.29
CA LEU A 280 10.95 -8.60 0.85
C LEU A 280 12.27 -8.27 0.16
N TYR A 281 12.51 -8.87 -0.99
CA TYR A 281 13.59 -8.45 -1.88
C TYR A 281 13.00 -7.74 -3.10
N SER A 282 13.57 -6.59 -3.44
CA SER A 282 13.19 -5.80 -4.60
C SER A 282 14.44 -5.23 -5.27
N ASN A 283 14.42 -5.16 -6.60
CA ASN A 283 15.36 -4.29 -7.31
C ASN A 283 14.93 -2.83 -7.17
N ASP A 284 15.83 -1.90 -7.46
CA ASP A 284 15.61 -0.44 -7.43
C ASP A 284 14.70 0.07 -8.56
N ASP A 285 14.53 -0.70 -9.64
CA ASP A 285 13.62 -0.42 -10.76
C ASP A 285 12.18 -0.90 -10.54
N MET A 286 11.86 -1.43 -9.35
CA MET A 286 10.53 -1.91 -8.97
C MET A 286 9.84 -0.95 -8.00
N PHE A 287 8.56 -0.66 -8.28
CA PHE A 287 7.76 0.30 -7.54
C PHE A 287 6.42 -0.29 -7.11
N PHE A 288 5.94 0.09 -5.94
CA PHE A 288 4.55 -0.13 -5.56
C PHE A 288 3.66 0.88 -6.31
N GLY A 289 2.64 0.40 -7.01
CA GLY A 289 1.70 1.25 -7.76
C GLY A 289 0.36 1.51 -7.05
N ARG A 290 0.12 0.86 -5.91
CA ARG A 290 -1.09 0.98 -5.10
C ARG A 290 -0.78 0.57 -3.66
N PRO A 291 -1.58 1.01 -2.66
CA PRO A 291 -1.45 0.50 -1.30
C PRO A 291 -1.51 -1.02 -1.27
N VAL A 292 -0.57 -1.63 -0.56
CA VAL A 292 -0.46 -3.07 -0.31
C VAL A 292 -0.29 -3.32 1.17
N GLY A 293 -0.81 -4.45 1.66
CA GLY A 293 -0.59 -4.92 3.03
C GLY A 293 0.29 -6.18 3.06
N PRO A 294 0.83 -6.55 4.24
CA PRO A 294 1.71 -7.71 4.40
C PRO A 294 1.07 -9.05 3.97
N GLN A 295 -0.25 -9.17 4.11
CA GLN A 295 -1.05 -10.33 3.69
C GLN A 295 -0.99 -10.63 2.18
N MET A 296 -0.50 -9.68 1.37
CA MET A 296 -0.24 -9.92 -0.05
C MET A 296 0.98 -10.82 -0.26
N PHE A 297 1.94 -10.77 0.67
CA PHE A 297 3.25 -11.38 0.55
C PHE A 297 3.43 -12.58 1.49
N PHE A 298 2.79 -12.53 2.65
CA PHE A 298 2.90 -13.58 3.66
C PHE A 298 1.53 -14.12 4.04
N SER A 299 1.49 -15.42 4.34
CA SER A 299 0.37 -16.01 5.05
C SER A 299 0.53 -15.82 6.56
N PRO A 300 -0.56 -15.97 7.33
CA PRO A 300 -0.47 -15.89 8.79
C PRO A 300 0.39 -17.00 9.42
N ALA A 301 0.63 -18.08 8.68
CA ALA A 301 1.58 -19.13 9.05
C ALA A 301 3.04 -18.75 8.69
N ALA A 302 3.35 -17.46 8.53
CA ALA A 302 4.67 -16.92 8.22
C ALA A 302 5.30 -17.40 6.88
N SER A 303 4.54 -18.14 6.06
CA SER A 303 5.01 -18.62 4.77
C SER A 303 4.78 -17.61 3.66
N ALA A 304 5.78 -17.44 2.79
CA ALA A 304 5.68 -16.61 1.60
C ALA A 304 4.56 -17.09 0.66
N CYS A 305 3.65 -16.20 0.31
CA CYS A 305 2.61 -16.44 -0.68
C CYS A 305 3.25 -16.46 -2.07
N SER A 306 3.38 -17.64 -2.69
CA SER A 306 3.80 -17.72 -4.09
C SER A 306 2.75 -17.04 -4.98
N SER A 307 3.15 -16.03 -5.76
CA SER A 307 2.30 -15.24 -6.65
C SER A 307 1.72 -16.02 -7.85
N ARG A 308 1.76 -17.36 -7.84
CA ARG A 308 1.32 -18.21 -8.95
C ARG A 308 -0.18 -18.49 -9.00
N ARG A 309 -1.00 -17.96 -8.07
CA ARG A 309 -2.44 -18.25 -7.96
C ARG A 309 -3.32 -17.07 -7.53
N GLN A 310 -3.19 -15.91 -8.18
CA GLN A 310 -4.32 -14.98 -8.29
C GLN A 310 -4.69 -14.82 -9.77
N ARG A 311 -5.92 -15.22 -10.10
CA ARG A 311 -6.44 -15.45 -11.45
C ARG A 311 -6.44 -14.17 -12.28
N GLU A 312 -6.15 -14.36 -13.56
CA GLU A 312 -6.19 -13.37 -14.64
C GLU A 312 -7.60 -12.82 -15.00
N SER A 313 -8.57 -12.80 -14.09
CA SER A 313 -9.97 -12.47 -14.45
C SER A 313 -10.44 -11.06 -14.08
N ASP A 314 -9.72 -10.29 -13.26
CA ASP A 314 -10.23 -9.00 -12.76
C ASP A 314 -9.62 -7.76 -13.43
N TRP A 315 -8.76 -7.95 -14.44
CA TRP A 315 -8.04 -6.84 -15.09
C TRP A 315 -8.59 -6.40 -16.46
N ALA A 316 -9.68 -7.00 -16.96
CA ALA A 316 -10.17 -6.76 -18.33
C ALA A 316 -11.61 -6.23 -18.41
N THR A 317 -11.78 -4.92 -18.56
CA THR A 317 -12.84 -4.20 -19.33
C THR A 317 -12.60 -2.69 -19.17
N THR A 318 -12.54 -1.79 -20.15
CA THR A 318 -12.93 -1.66 -21.57
C THR A 318 -12.10 -0.47 -22.10
N THR A 319 -11.45 -0.48 -23.27
CA THR A 319 -11.94 -0.06 -24.60
C THR A 319 -10.90 -0.51 -25.62
N GLY A 320 -11.27 -1.17 -26.73
CA GLY A 320 -11.74 -0.48 -27.93
C GLY A 320 -10.62 -0.51 -28.97
N SER A 321 -10.90 -1.09 -30.13
CA SER A 321 -10.00 -1.47 -31.22
C SER A 321 -9.02 -0.39 -31.66
N GLU A 322 -7.73 -0.73 -31.70
CA GLU A 322 -6.88 -0.57 -32.89
C GLU A 322 -5.54 -1.28 -32.66
N ALA A 323 -5.12 -2.04 -33.67
CA ALA A 323 -3.94 -2.87 -33.65
C ALA A 323 -2.66 -2.02 -33.61
N GLY A 324 -1.85 -2.21 -32.58
CA GLY A 324 -0.51 -1.66 -32.49
C GLY A 324 0.26 -2.39 -31.40
N SER A 325 1.23 -3.21 -31.82
CA SER A 325 2.12 -3.98 -30.97
C SER A 325 2.87 -3.09 -29.97
N ARG A 326 2.36 -2.99 -28.75
CA ARG A 326 3.12 -2.52 -27.58
C ARG A 326 3.13 -3.61 -26.53
N THR A 327 4.31 -4.21 -26.36
CA THR A 327 4.66 -5.12 -25.27
C THR A 327 4.39 -4.43 -23.94
N ARG A 328 3.25 -4.73 -23.32
CA ARG A 328 2.95 -4.36 -21.94
C ARG A 328 3.82 -5.23 -21.03
N ARG A 329 4.92 -4.68 -20.49
CA ARG A 329 5.63 -5.30 -19.36
C ARG A 329 4.74 -5.14 -18.13
N GLY A 330 4.17 -6.26 -17.67
CA GLY A 330 3.49 -6.32 -16.39
C GLY A 330 4.52 -6.15 -15.27
N SER A 331 4.27 -5.19 -14.37
CA SER A 331 4.99 -5.02 -13.11
C SER A 331 4.76 -6.25 -12.24
N THR A 332 5.79 -7.11 -12.12
CA THR A 332 5.82 -8.22 -11.17
C THR A 332 6.53 -7.71 -9.91
N VAL A 333 5.85 -7.70 -8.77
CA VAL A 333 6.47 -7.37 -7.49
C VAL A 333 7.39 -8.53 -7.08
N GLY A 334 8.55 -8.19 -6.52
CA GLY A 334 9.70 -9.05 -6.23
C GLY A 334 9.47 -10.29 -5.37
N CYS A 335 10.51 -11.10 -5.27
CA CYS A 335 10.48 -12.42 -4.63
C CYS A 335 10.36 -12.30 -3.10
N CYS A 336 9.35 -12.92 -2.50
CA CYS A 336 9.19 -13.01 -1.05
C CYS A 336 10.17 -14.06 -0.50
N ARG A 337 10.94 -13.72 0.53
CA ARG A 337 11.89 -14.65 1.16
C ARG A 337 11.64 -14.72 2.66
N THR A 338 11.82 -15.91 3.20
CA THR A 338 11.88 -16.16 4.64
C THR A 338 13.30 -16.62 4.92
N ALA A 339 14.03 -15.93 5.80
CA ALA A 339 15.32 -16.40 6.26
C ALA A 339 15.07 -17.59 7.20
N SER A 340 15.50 -18.79 6.81
CA SER A 340 15.59 -19.91 7.76
C SER A 340 16.92 -19.75 8.50
N VAL A 341 16.85 -19.56 9.82
CA VAL A 341 18.05 -19.56 10.70
C VAL A 341 18.58 -20.97 10.86
#